data_AF-A0AB37KJT8-F1
#
_entry.id   AF-A0AB37KJT8-F1
#
_cell.length_a   1.000
_cell.length_b   1.000
_cell.length_c   1.000
_cell.angle_alpha   90.00
_cell.angle_beta   90.00
_cell.angle_gamma   90.00
#
_symmetry.space_group_name_H-M   'P 1'
#
loop_
_entity.id
_entity.type
_entity.pdbx_description
1 polymer ?
#
loop_
_entity_poly.entity_id
_entity_poly.type
_entity_poly.pdbx_seq_one_letter_code
_entity_poly.pdbx_strand_id
1 'polypeptide(L)' 'MEGFAMRLTQLRKKKGYTQAQLAEKIGVSNKSVSRGERGISKS' A
#
# COMPACT_ATOMS: atom_id res chain seq x y z
N MET A 1 -6.42 -8.91 -13.31
CA MET A 1 -5.29 -9.14 -12.38
C MET A 1 -5.53 -8.30 -11.12
N GLU A 2 -6.19 -8.87 -10.11
CA GLU A 2 -6.50 -8.18 -8.84
C GLU A 2 -5.72 -8.80 -7.66
N GLY A 3 -4.42 -9.00 -7.82
CA GLY A 3 -3.64 -9.76 -6.83
C GLY A 3 -2.97 -8.88 -5.76
N PHE A 4 -2.23 -7.87 -6.20
CA PHE A 4 -1.25 -7.20 -5.35
C PHE A 4 -1.84 -6.04 -4.53
N ALA A 5 -2.54 -5.11 -5.19
CA ALA A 5 -3.12 -3.93 -4.56
C ALA A 5 -4.10 -4.28 -3.42
N MET A 6 -4.94 -5.29 -3.67
CA MET A 6 -5.93 -5.77 -2.72
C MET A 6 -5.27 -6.49 -1.52
N ARG A 7 -4.27 -7.35 -1.76
CA ARG A 7 -3.50 -8.01 -0.70
C ARG A 7 -2.73 -7.01 0.16
N LEU A 8 -2.10 -6.00 -0.46
CA LEU A 8 -1.37 -4.95 0.27
C LEU A 8 -2.31 -4.22 1.23
N THR A 9 -3.48 -3.81 0.74
CA THR A 9 -4.50 -3.14 1.55
C THR A 9 -5.01 -4.02 2.70
N GLN A 10 -5.29 -5.29 2.43
CA GLN A 10 -5.74 -6.24 3.45
C GLN A 10 -4.68 -6.47 4.52
N LEU A 11 -3.43 -6.70 4.14
CA LEU A 11 -2.32 -6.89 5.07
C LEU A 11 -2.07 -5.65 5.92
N ARG A 12 -2.13 -4.46 5.32
CA ARG A 12 -1.99 -3.19 6.05
C ARG A 12 -3.07 -3.05 7.12
N LYS A 13 -4.34 -3.28 6.74
CA LYS A 13 -5.49 -3.21 7.66
C LYS A 13 -5.43 -4.29 8.75
N LYS A 14 -5.04 -5.53 8.40
CA LYS A 14 -4.87 -6.64 9.36
C LYS A 14 -3.82 -6.32 10.41
N LYS A 15 -2.78 -5.57 10.06
CA LYS A 15 -1.75 -5.10 10.99
C LYS A 15 -2.10 -3.78 11.69
N GLY A 16 -3.26 -3.18 11.40
CA GLY A 16 -3.71 -1.93 12.02
C GLY A 16 -2.95 -0.68 11.59
N TYR A 17 -2.26 -0.71 10.45
CA TYR A 17 -1.44 0.42 9.99
C TYR A 17 -2.23 1.40 9.12
N THR A 18 -1.92 2.69 9.24
CA THR A 18 -2.27 3.69 8.22
C THR A 18 -1.33 3.56 7.01
N GLN A 19 -1.70 4.17 5.88
CA GLN A 19 -0.83 4.19 4.69
C GLN A 19 0.51 4.89 4.99
N ALA A 20 0.50 5.95 5.80
CA ALA A 20 1.71 6.66 6.23
C ALA A 20 2.61 5.78 7.11
N GLN A 21 2.04 5.08 8.09
CA GLN A 21 2.80 4.16 8.95
C GLN A 21 3.40 3.00 8.17
N LEU A 22 2.66 2.45 7.19
CA LEU A 22 3.21 1.43 6.30
C LEU A 22 4.34 2.01 5.45
N ALA A 23 4.18 3.22 4.94
CA ALA A 23 5.17 3.91 4.11
C ALA A 23 6.49 4.14 4.87
N GLU A 24 6.42 4.64 6.10
CA GLU A 24 7.58 4.79 7.00
C GLU A 24 8.29 3.46 7.25
N LYS A 25 7.53 2.39 7.53
CA LYS A 25 8.10 1.06 7.82
C LYS A 25 8.85 0.45 6.65
N ILE A 26 8.41 0.70 5.42
CA ILE A 26 9.04 0.15 4.20
C ILE A 26 9.94 1.17 3.49
N GLY A 27 10.14 2.36 4.07
CA GLY A 27 11.03 3.39 3.53
C GLY A 27 10.56 4.01 2.22
N VAL A 28 9.25 4.10 1.99
CA VAL A 28 8.68 4.73 0.77
C VAL A 28 7.79 5.90 1.14
N SER A 29 7.38 6.68 0.13
CA SER A 29 6.42 7.76 0.35
C SER A 29 4.99 7.23 0.57
N ASN A 30 4.19 7.95 1.36
CA ASN A 30 2.75 7.66 1.50
C ASN A 30 2.03 7.64 0.13
N LYS A 31 2.48 8.48 -0.82
CA LYS A 31 1.99 8.51 -2.21
C LYS A 31 2.26 7.18 -2.93
N SER A 32 3.40 6.56 -2.70
CA SER A 32 3.78 5.26 -3.29
C SER A 32 2.87 4.15 -2.77
N VAL A 33 2.59 4.11 -1.46
CA VAL A 33 1.64 3.16 -0.87
C VAL A 33 0.23 3.38 -1.42
N SER A 34 -0.24 4.63 -1.49
CA SER A 34 -1.55 4.96 -2.07
C SER A 34 -1.69 4.53 -3.53
N ARG A 35 -0.64 4.67 -4.35
CA ARG A 35 -0.64 4.21 -5.74
C ARG A 35 -0.65 2.68 -5.82
N GLY A 36 0.17 2.02 -4.99
CA GLY A 36 0.23 0.57 -4.90
C GLY A 36 -1.09 -0.05 -4.47
N GLU A 37 -1.77 0.54 -3.47
CA GLU A 37 -3.08 0.06 -2.99
C GLU A 37 -4.23 0.33 -3.97
N ARG A 38 -4.12 1.35 -4.83
CA ARG A 38 -5.11 1.63 -5.88
C ARG A 38 -4.82 0.90 -7.19
N GLY A 39 -3.70 0.18 -7.30
CA GLY A 39 -3.28 -0.48 -8.55
C GLY A 39 -2.85 0.50 -9.65
N ILE A 40 -2.56 1.76 -9.30
CA ILE A 40 -2.17 2.80 -10.25
C ILE A 40 -0.65 2.91 -10.31
N SER A 41 0.00 1.81 -10.68
CA SER A 41 1.38 1.85 -11.17
C SER A 41 1.28 2.19 -12.66
N LYS A 42 1.18 3.49 -13.00
CA LYS A 42 1.42 3.88 -14.39
C LYS A 42 2.91 3.71 -14.68
N SER A 43 3.19 2.89 -15.70
CA SER A 43 4.47 2.86 -16.42
C SER A 43 4.95 4.25 -16.80
#